data_AF-A0A0P6XSR8-F1
#
_entry.id   AF-A0A0P6XSR8-F1
#
_cell.length_a   1.000
_cell.length_b   1.000
_cell.length_c   1.000
_cell.angle_alpha   90.00
_cell.angle_beta   90.00
_cell.angle_gamma   90.00
#
_symmetry.space_group_name_H-M   'P 1'
#
loop_
_entity.id
_entity.type
_entity.pdbx_description
1 polymer ?
#
loop_
_entity_poly.entity_id
_entity_poly.type
_entity_poly.pdbx_seq_one_letter_code
_entity_poly.pdbx_strand_id
1 'polypeptide(L)'
;MLNPADQLLLKSLCNDLVAVEEQLSELEAQREAIRARLSELVDQLGGKIQLRGFGTLQISNPSVIVSYDRKGIEQLVQELEAAGNFALVDAIQTSRKESMRSGGLRILREKL
;
A
#
# COMPACT_ATOMS: atom_id res chain seq x y z
N MET A 1 -18.94 -25.60 20.87
CA MET A 1 -19.34 -25.90 19.48
C MET A 1 -20.14 -24.72 18.97
N LEU A 2 -19.80 -24.15 17.81
CA LEU A 2 -20.58 -23.04 17.23
C LEU A 2 -22.01 -23.52 16.94
N ASN A 3 -23.00 -22.70 17.27
CA ASN A 3 -24.40 -22.96 16.94
C ASN A 3 -24.55 -23.17 15.42
N PRO A 4 -25.30 -24.19 14.95
CA PRO A 4 -25.49 -24.43 13.52
C PRO A 4 -25.99 -23.20 12.74
N ALA A 5 -26.82 -22.35 13.35
CA ALA A 5 -27.25 -21.09 12.74
C ALA A 5 -26.08 -20.12 12.52
N ASP A 6 -25.18 -19.98 13.50
CA ASP A 6 -24.00 -19.12 13.42
C ASP A 6 -23.00 -19.65 12.38
N GLN A 7 -22.88 -20.98 12.24
CA GLN A 7 -22.02 -21.60 11.20
C GLN A 7 -22.54 -21.34 9.78
N LEU A 8 -23.86 -21.37 9.58
CA LEU A 8 -24.48 -21.07 8.28
C LEU A 8 -24.31 -19.60 7.93
N LEU A 9 -24.55 -18.71 8.90
CA LEU A 9 -24.37 -17.27 8.72
C LEU A 9 -22.91 -16.94 8.39
N LEU A 10 -21.95 -17.53 9.11
CA LEU A 10 -20.52 -17.33 8.85
C LEU A 10 -20.13 -17.78 7.44
N LYS A 11 -20.63 -18.94 6.99
CA LYS A 11 -20.39 -19.44 5.63
C LYS A 11 -20.98 -18.51 4.56
N SER A 12 -22.19 -18.00 4.77
CA SER A 12 -22.82 -17.03 3.87
C SER A 12 -21.95 -15.78 3.73
N LEU A 13 -21.57 -15.18 4.86
CA LEU A 13 -20.77 -13.96 4.87
C LEU A 13 -19.39 -14.16 4.25
N CYS A 14 -18.76 -15.33 4.44
CA CYS A 14 -17.51 -15.65 3.76
C CYS A 14 -17.68 -15.75 2.23
N ASN A 15 -18.77 -16.34 1.75
CA ASN A 15 -19.03 -16.42 0.32
C ASN A 15 -19.34 -15.04 -0.28
N ASP A 16 -20.14 -14.23 0.42
CA ASP A 16 -20.46 -12.86 0.01
C ASP A 16 -19.18 -12.02 -0.06
N LEU A 17 -18.28 -12.16 0.92
CA LEU A 17 -17.00 -11.48 0.93
C LEU A 17 -16.13 -11.88 -0.26
N VAL A 18 -16.03 -13.17 -0.57
CA VAL A 18 -15.26 -13.66 -1.74
C VAL A 18 -15.81 -13.08 -3.03
N ALA A 19 -17.14 -13.07 -3.21
CA ALA A 19 -17.76 -12.53 -4.41
C ALA A 19 -17.48 -11.01 -4.57
N VAL A 20 -17.50 -10.25 -3.47
CA VAL A 20 -17.15 -8.83 -3.48
C VAL A 20 -15.66 -8.61 -3.76
N GLU A 21 -14.77 -9.43 -3.18
CA GLU A 21 -13.33 -9.38 -3.44
C GLU A 21 -12.99 -9.68 -4.90
N GLU A 22 -13.68 -10.65 -5.53
CA GLU A 22 -13.53 -10.94 -6.95
C GLU A 22 -13.94 -9.74 -7.82
N GLN A 23 -15.10 -9.15 -7.55
CA GLN A 23 -15.55 -7.94 -8.27
C GLN A 23 -14.59 -6.76 -8.09
N LEU A 24 -14.05 -6.57 -6.88
CA LEU A 24 -13.03 -5.55 -6.64
C LEU A 24 -11.77 -5.83 -7.47
N SER A 25 -11.31 -7.08 -7.53
CA SER A 25 -10.12 -7.44 -8.30
C SER A 25 -10.28 -7.14 -9.79
N GLU A 26 -11.47 -7.42 -10.36
CA GLU A 26 -11.78 -7.11 -11.75
C GLU A 26 -11.84 -5.61 -12.00
N LEU A 27 -12.49 -4.85 -11.11
CA LEU A 27 -12.56 -3.40 -11.21
C LEU A 27 -11.18 -2.74 -11.04
N GLU A 28 -10.32 -3.28 -10.19
CA GLU A 28 -8.94 -2.82 -10.04
C GLU A 28 -8.12 -3.08 -11.30
N ALA A 29 -8.26 -4.26 -11.91
CA ALA A 29 -7.62 -4.57 -13.18
C ALA A 29 -8.11 -3.64 -14.31
N GLN A 30 -9.42 -3.40 -14.40
CA GLN A 30 -10.00 -2.46 -15.37
C GLN A 30 -9.50 -1.03 -15.14
N ARG A 31 -9.47 -0.57 -13.88
CA ARG A 31 -8.93 0.74 -13.51
C ARG A 31 -7.48 0.88 -13.95
N GLU A 32 -6.67 -0.15 -13.71
CA GLU A 32 -5.25 -0.14 -14.08
C GLU A 32 -5.06 -0.13 -15.60
N ALA A 33 -5.84 -0.91 -16.34
CA ALA A 33 -5.82 -0.89 -17.80
C ALA A 33 -6.21 0.48 -18.37
N ILE A 34 -7.24 1.14 -17.81
CA ILE A 34 -7.63 2.50 -18.20
C ILE A 34 -6.51 3.50 -17.89
N ARG A 35 -5.86 3.40 -16.72
CA ARG A 35 -4.73 4.25 -16.36
C ARG A 35 -3.53 4.06 -17.27
N ALA A 36 -3.18 2.82 -17.61
CA ALA A 36 -2.11 2.54 -18.56
C ALA A 36 -2.38 3.21 -19.91
N ARG A 37 -3.61 3.07 -20.42
CA ARG A 37 -4.01 3.68 -21.69
C ARG A 37 -4.03 5.21 -21.64
N LEU A 38 -4.44 5.80 -20.51
CA LEU A 38 -4.35 7.25 -20.31
C LEU A 38 -2.89 7.72 -20.29
N SER A 39 -1.99 6.98 -19.64
CA SER A 39 -0.56 7.29 -19.62
C SER A 39 0.04 7.23 -21.03
N GLU A 40 -0.22 6.19 -21.81
CA GLU A 40 0.24 6.09 -23.20
C GLU A 40 -0.25 7.27 -24.05
N LEU A 41 -1.53 7.63 -23.92
CA LEU A 41 -2.12 8.74 -24.68
C LEU A 41 -1.51 10.09 -24.27
N VAL A 42 -1.28 10.30 -22.97
CA VAL A 42 -0.66 11.54 -22.48
C VAL A 42 0.80 11.64 -22.93
N ASP A 43 1.51 10.51 -22.99
CA ASP A 43 2.90 10.45 -23.47
C ASP A 43 2.99 10.81 -24.96
N GLN A 44 2.13 10.20 -25.79
CA GLN A 44 2.03 10.49 -27.24
C GLN A 44 1.74 11.96 -27.54
N LEU A 45 1.05 12.65 -26.62
CA LEU A 45 0.65 14.04 -26.76
C LEU A 45 1.64 15.01 -26.06
N GLY A 46 2.84 14.54 -25.71
CA GLY A 46 3.94 15.36 -25.21
C GLY A 46 4.08 15.42 -23.69
N GLY A 47 3.48 14.47 -22.96
CA GLY A 47 3.68 14.27 -21.51
C GLY A 47 2.88 15.20 -20.60
N LYS A 48 2.21 16.23 -21.14
CA LYS A 48 1.35 17.15 -20.39
C LYS A 48 0.23 17.73 -21.25
N ILE A 49 -1.02 17.56 -20.79
CA ILE A 49 -2.21 18.02 -21.50
C ILE A 49 -3.19 18.66 -20.52
N GLN A 50 -3.85 19.73 -20.94
CA GLN A 50 -5.04 20.24 -20.27
C GLN A 50 -6.30 19.77 -20.99
N LEU A 51 -7.19 19.11 -20.26
CA LEU A 51 -8.49 18.66 -20.76
C LEU A 51 -9.61 19.41 -20.03
N ARG A 52 -10.46 20.08 -20.80
CA ARG A 52 -11.60 20.83 -20.25
C ARG A 52 -12.54 19.88 -19.49
N GLY A 53 -12.84 20.20 -18.24
CA GLY A 53 -13.69 19.39 -17.35
C GLY A 53 -12.95 18.33 -16.51
N PHE A 54 -11.68 18.03 -16.81
CA PHE A 54 -10.87 17.05 -16.06
C PHE A 54 -9.58 17.63 -15.46
N GLY A 55 -9.13 18.79 -15.93
CA GLY A 55 -7.95 19.48 -15.39
C GLY A 55 -6.68 19.20 -16.20
N THR A 56 -5.52 19.10 -15.52
CA THR A 56 -4.22 18.84 -16.15
C THR A 56 -3.83 17.38 -15.95
N LEU A 57 -3.62 16.66 -17.04
CA LEU A 57 -3.03 15.32 -17.07
C LEU A 57 -1.54 15.47 -17.35
N GLN A 58 -0.69 14.96 -16.46
CA GLN A 58 0.75 15.03 -16.60
C GLN A 58 1.38 13.71 -16.19
N ILE A 59 2.30 13.21 -17.00
CA ILE A 59 3.17 12.10 -16.61
C ILE A 59 4.25 12.68 -15.70
N SER A 60 4.14 12.40 -14.41
CA SER A 60 5.23 12.66 -13.47
C SER A 60 6.33 11.62 -13.68
N ASN A 61 7.59 12.05 -13.65
CA ASN A 61 8.72 11.12 -13.61
C ASN A 61 8.52 10.05 -12.53
N PRO A 62 8.97 8.80 -12.75
CA PRO A 62 8.87 7.75 -11.75
C PRO A 62 9.52 8.24 -10.44
N SER A 63 8.70 8.39 -9.40
CA SER A 63 9.19 8.72 -8.06
C SER A 63 9.69 7.44 -7.42
N VAL A 64 11.01 7.31 -7.27
CA VAL A 64 11.60 6.20 -6.52
C VAL A 64 11.32 6.44 -5.04
N ILE A 65 10.45 5.62 -4.45
CA ILE A 65 10.22 5.62 -3.01
C ILE A 65 11.34 4.77 -2.39
N VAL A 66 12.33 5.44 -1.78
CA VAL A 66 13.38 4.77 -1.01
C VAL A 66 12.87 4.56 0.41
N SER A 67 12.52 3.33 0.75
CA SER A 67 12.24 2.92 2.13
C SER A 67 13.47 2.24 2.73
N TYR A 68 13.85 2.65 3.93
CA TYR A 68 14.92 1.98 4.68
C TYR A 68 14.36 0.78 5.45
N ASP A 69 15.14 -0.31 5.49
CA ASP A 69 14.83 -1.42 6.40
C ASP A 69 14.97 -0.95 7.84
N ARG A 70 13.87 -1.04 8.58
CA ARG A 70 13.79 -0.66 9.99
C ARG A 70 14.84 -1.40 10.82
N LYS A 71 15.06 -2.70 10.57
CA LYS A 71 16.03 -3.49 11.34
C LYS A 71 17.45 -3.00 11.11
N GLY A 72 17.79 -2.70 9.86
CA GLY A 72 19.09 -2.14 9.50
C GLY A 72 19.34 -0.77 10.17
N ILE A 73 18.33 0.10 10.22
CA ILE A 73 18.44 1.40 10.90
C ILE A 73 18.57 1.24 12.41
N GLU A 74 17.81 0.34 13.04
CA GLU A 74 17.90 0.09 14.48
C GLU A 74 19.28 -0.48 14.86
N GLN A 75 19.84 -1.37 14.02
CA GLN A 75 21.19 -1.89 14.23
C GLN A 75 22.26 -0.79 14.10
N LEU A 76 22.13 0.09 13.10
CA LEU A 76 23.02 1.24 12.93
C LEU A 76 22.97 2.18 14.15
N VAL A 77 21.78 2.41 14.72
CA VAL A 77 21.63 3.22 15.93
C VAL A 77 22.39 2.59 17.11
N GLN A 78 22.29 1.27 17.29
CA GLN A 78 23.02 0.57 18.35
C GLN A 78 24.54 0.66 18.17
N GLU A 79 25.04 0.54 16.94
CA GLU A 79 26.46 0.69 16.61
C GLU A 79 26.95 2.12 16.90
N LEU A 80 26.13 3.13 16.58
CA LEU A 80 26.44 4.54 16.84
C LEU A 80 26.43 4.87 18.35
N GLU A 81 25.49 4.32 19.11
CA GLU A 81 25.47 4.42 20.58
C GLU A 81 26.70 3.77 21.20
N ALA A 82 27.06 2.55 20.76
CA ALA A 82 28.24 1.84 21.22
C ALA A 82 29.55 2.59 20.89
N ALA A 83 29.57 3.33 19.77
CA ALA A 83 30.68 4.19 19.37
C ALA A 83 30.66 5.58 20.07
N GLY A 84 29.68 5.87 20.94
CA GLY A 84 29.57 7.13 21.68
C GLY A 84 29.04 8.32 20.87
N ASN A 85 28.48 8.08 19.68
CA ASN A 85 27.99 9.12 18.77
C ASN A 85 26.51 9.50 19.06
N PHE A 86 26.23 9.91 20.29
CA PHE A 86 24.86 10.19 20.76
C PHE A 86 24.15 11.31 19.97
N ALA A 87 24.89 12.31 19.48
CA ALA A 87 24.31 13.39 18.67
C ALA A 87 23.69 12.89 17.36
N LEU A 88 24.27 11.85 16.74
CA LEU A 88 23.75 11.24 15.52
C LEU A 88 22.55 10.34 15.81
N VAL A 89 22.58 9.65 16.95
CA VAL A 89 21.46 8.84 17.43
C VAL A 89 20.22 9.70 17.66
N ASP A 90 20.37 10.83 18.36
CA ASP A 90 19.28 11.78 18.60
C ASP A 90 18.72 12.36 17.30
N ALA A 91 19.58 12.67 16.33
CA ALA A 91 19.16 13.16 15.01
C ALA A 91 18.35 12.12 14.23
N ILE A 92 18.73 10.84 14.30
CA ILE A 92 18.02 9.75 13.65
C ILE A 92 16.66 9.52 14.32
N GLN A 93 16.60 9.52 15.66
CA GLN A 93 15.36 9.30 16.40
C GLN A 93 14.35 10.44 16.17
N THR A 94 14.82 11.70 16.17
CA THR A 94 13.96 12.87 15.90
C THR A 94 13.44 12.94 14.46
N SER A 95 14.10 12.25 13.52
CA SER A 95 13.68 12.18 12.11
C SER A 95 12.64 11.07 11.83
N ARG A 96 12.31 10.24 12.83
CA ARG A 96 11.37 9.13 12.70
C ARG A 96 9.94 9.66 12.52
N LYS A 97 9.34 9.37 11.35
CA LYS A 97 7.92 9.66 11.08
C LYS A 97 7.11 8.38 11.16
N GLU A 98 6.12 8.36 12.04
CA GLU A 98 5.19 7.24 12.16
C GLU A 98 3.87 7.58 11.47
N SER A 99 3.44 6.72 10.55
CA SER A 99 2.10 6.79 9.97
C SER A 99 1.30 5.58 10.44
N MET A 100 0.23 5.81 11.21
CA MET A 100 -0.65 4.75 11.67
C MET A 100 -1.65 4.39 10.56
N ARG A 101 -1.60 3.16 10.06
CA ARG A 101 -2.69 2.59 9.26
C ARG A 101 -3.64 1.83 10.19
N SER A 102 -4.95 2.01 10.01
CA SER A 102 -5.98 1.21 10.67
C SER A 102 -5.69 -0.28 10.45
N GLY A 103 -5.58 -1.03 11.54
CA GLY A 103 -5.24 -2.46 11.50
C GLY A 103 -6.20 -3.23 10.61
N GLY A 104 -5.67 -4.04 9.69
CA GLY A 104 -6.44 -4.92 8.82
C GLY A 104 -6.68 -6.28 9.46
N LEU A 105 -7.90 -6.81 9.30
CA LEU A 105 -8.24 -8.19 9.65
C LEU A 105 -7.41 -9.15 8.77
N ARG A 106 -6.66 -10.06 9.39
CA ARG A 106 -5.85 -11.06 8.67
C ARG A 106 -6.51 -12.44 8.81
N ILE A 107 -7.07 -12.95 7.72
CA ILE A 107 -7.60 -14.31 7.65
C ILE A 107 -6.48 -15.24 7.17
N LEU A 108 -6.07 -16.19 8.01
CA LEU A 108 -5.07 -17.20 7.68
C LEU A 108 -5.80 -18.50 7.34
N ARG A 109 -5.56 -19.06 6.14
CA ARG A 109 -6.06 -20.39 5.76
C ARG A 109 -5.24 -21.48 6.45
N GLU A 110 -5.93 -22.46 7.02
CA GLU A 110 -5.33 -23.67 7.57
C GLU A 110 -4.83 -24.55 6.41
N LYS A 111 -3.58 -25.04 6.49
CA LYS A 111 -3.08 -26.05 5.55
C LYS A 111 -3.66 -27.40 5.97
N LEU A 112 -4.42 -28.02 5.07
CA LEU A 112 -4.77 -29.44 5.13
C LEU A 112 -3.50 -30.31 5.07
#